data_AF-A0A846F5D7-F1
#
_entry.id   AF-A0A846F5D7-F1
#
_cell.length_a   1.000
_cell.length_b   1.000
_cell.length_c   1.000
_cell.angle_alpha   90.00
_cell.angle_beta   90.00
_cell.angle_gamma   90.00
#
_symmetry.space_group_name_H-M   'P 1'
#
loop_
_entity.id
_entity.type
_entity.pdbx_description
1 polymer ?
#
loop_
_entity_poly.entity_id
_entity_poly.type
_entity_poly.pdbx_seq_one_letter_code
_entity_poly.pdbx_strand_id
1 'polypeptide(L)'
;MAMKTGISYFGVRDVDHARKDMQEIANHGFTHVLHTLSEEDLQYHADSLREIVSISKDLGLGVYLNPWGVGRVFGGEAYSELAARNPQQAQIDNKGKPTVASCINHPMFQE
;
A
#
# COMPACT_ATOMS: atom_id res chain seq x y z
N MET A 1 11.31 -12.76 24.23
CA MET A 1 10.24 -12.16 23.40
C MET A 1 9.76 -13.22 22.43
N ALA A 2 8.45 -13.34 22.21
CA ALA A 2 7.91 -14.27 21.21
C ALA A 2 8.29 -13.80 19.79
N MET A 3 8.54 -14.74 18.87
CA MET A 3 8.89 -14.46 17.48
C MET A 3 7.70 -13.83 16.74
N LYS A 4 7.94 -12.77 15.98
CA LYS A 4 6.92 -12.13 15.13
C LYS A 4 7.03 -12.65 13.70
N THR A 5 5.94 -13.20 13.18
CA THR A 5 5.77 -13.58 11.77
C THR A 5 4.73 -12.66 11.12
N GLY A 6 4.97 -12.26 9.88
CA GLY A 6 4.05 -11.38 9.16
C GLY A 6 3.93 -11.73 7.69
N ILE A 7 2.86 -11.26 7.07
CA ILE A 7 2.56 -11.41 5.66
C ILE A 7 2.15 -10.06 5.06
N SER A 8 2.45 -9.83 3.79
CA SER A 8 1.96 -8.67 3.05
C SER A 8 0.71 -9.06 2.27
N TYR A 9 -0.33 -8.23 2.38
CA TYR A 9 -1.64 -8.46 1.77
C TYR A 9 -1.92 -7.37 0.72
N PHE A 10 -2.06 -7.78 -0.54
CA PHE A 10 -2.07 -6.88 -1.70
C PHE A 10 -3.44 -6.84 -2.38
N GLY A 11 -3.93 -5.63 -2.66
CA GLY A 11 -4.89 -5.36 -3.73
C GLY A 11 -6.34 -5.85 -3.54
N VAL A 12 -6.66 -6.58 -2.48
CA VAL A 12 -8.06 -6.98 -2.21
C VAL A 12 -8.76 -5.89 -1.41
N ARG A 13 -9.85 -5.35 -1.98
CA ARG A 13 -10.75 -4.36 -1.34
C ARG A 13 -12.19 -4.83 -1.20
N ASP A 14 -12.44 -6.08 -1.55
CA ASP A 14 -13.64 -6.80 -1.13
C ASP A 14 -13.48 -7.18 0.36
N VAL A 15 -14.30 -6.56 1.20
CA VAL A 15 -14.22 -6.71 2.65
C VAL A 15 -14.55 -8.13 3.10
N ASP A 16 -15.52 -8.78 2.46
CA ASP A 16 -15.96 -10.13 2.82
C ASP A 16 -14.89 -11.17 2.49
N HIS A 17 -14.21 -11.00 1.35
CA HIS A 17 -13.07 -11.81 0.98
C HIS A 17 -11.90 -11.58 1.93
N ALA A 18 -11.53 -10.31 2.16
CA ALA A 18 -10.43 -9.95 3.03
C ALA A 18 -10.64 -10.44 4.47
N ARG A 19 -11.88 -10.48 4.97
CA ARG A 19 -12.19 -11.06 6.28
C ARG A 19 -11.81 -12.54 6.37
N LYS A 20 -12.13 -13.31 5.34
CA LYS A 20 -11.79 -14.75 5.28
C LYS A 20 -10.29 -14.93 5.24
N ASP A 21 -9.60 -14.16 4.40
CA ASP A 21 -8.14 -14.21 4.30
C ASP A 21 -7.46 -13.85 5.62
N MET A 22 -7.91 -12.80 6.31
CA MET A 22 -7.35 -12.42 7.61
C MET A 22 -7.57 -13.50 8.67
N GLN A 23 -8.74 -14.16 8.65
CA GLN A 23 -9.02 -15.27 9.56
C GLN A 23 -8.09 -16.45 9.28
N GLU A 24 -7.86 -16.79 8.01
CA GLU A 24 -6.90 -17.82 7.63
C GLU A 24 -5.48 -17.46 8.05
N ILE A 25 -5.04 -16.23 7.81
CA ILE A 25 -3.73 -15.73 8.22
C ILE A 25 -3.54 -15.87 9.73
N ALA A 26 -4.52 -15.43 10.53
CA ALA A 26 -4.47 -15.57 11.98
C ALA A 26 -4.45 -17.06 12.42
N ASN A 27 -5.28 -17.90 11.79
CA ASN A 27 -5.34 -19.34 12.09
C ASN A 27 -4.04 -20.08 11.78
N HIS A 28 -3.27 -19.63 10.80
CA HIS A 28 -1.94 -20.17 10.48
C HIS A 28 -0.83 -19.66 11.40
N GLY A 29 -1.17 -18.87 12.44
CA GLY A 29 -0.23 -18.40 13.45
C GLY A 29 0.60 -17.20 13.03
N PHE A 30 0.19 -16.48 11.98
CA PHE A 30 0.78 -15.18 11.69
C PHE A 30 0.39 -14.18 12.77
N THR A 31 1.32 -13.28 13.08
CA THR A 31 1.15 -12.29 14.16
C THR A 31 0.94 -10.89 13.63
N HIS A 32 1.31 -10.63 12.37
CA HIS A 32 1.22 -9.30 11.76
C HIS A 32 0.79 -9.39 10.29
N VAL A 33 0.14 -8.34 9.80
CA VAL A 33 -0.17 -8.13 8.39
C VAL A 33 0.28 -6.74 7.96
N LEU A 34 0.85 -6.66 6.76
CA LEU A 34 1.15 -5.39 6.09
C LEU A 34 0.15 -5.20 4.96
N HIS A 35 -0.68 -4.16 5.08
CA HIS A 35 -1.61 -3.74 4.03
C HIS A 35 -0.93 -2.70 3.13
N THR A 36 -1.01 -2.91 1.82
CA THR A 36 -0.57 -1.91 0.85
C THR A 36 -1.62 -0.81 0.73
N LEU A 37 -1.18 0.45 0.83
CA LEU A 37 -2.02 1.64 0.63
C LEU A 37 -1.56 2.37 -0.63
N SER A 38 -2.36 2.29 -1.69
CA SER A 38 -2.14 2.98 -2.96
C SER A 38 -2.96 4.27 -3.10
N GLU A 39 -2.64 5.06 -4.11
CA GLU A 39 -3.45 6.24 -4.47
C GLU A 39 -4.87 5.85 -4.87
N GLU A 40 -5.05 4.73 -5.57
CA GLU A 40 -6.38 4.19 -5.90
C GLU A 40 -7.18 3.87 -4.63
N ASP A 41 -6.52 3.31 -3.62
CA ASP A 41 -7.17 3.02 -2.34
C ASP A 41 -7.62 4.28 -1.65
N LEU A 42 -6.77 5.30 -1.61
CA LEU A 42 -7.11 6.59 -1.00
C LEU A 42 -8.26 7.28 -1.73
N GLN A 43 -8.34 7.15 -3.05
CA GLN A 43 -9.36 7.81 -3.87
C GLN A 43 -10.70 7.08 -3.88
N TYR A 44 -10.69 5.75 -3.94
CA TYR A 44 -11.88 4.96 -4.26
C TYR A 44 -12.22 3.87 -3.24
N HIS A 45 -11.28 3.47 -2.37
CA HIS A 45 -11.47 2.32 -1.48
C HIS A 45 -11.09 2.59 -0.01
N ALA A 46 -11.06 3.86 0.40
CA ALA A 46 -10.59 4.26 1.72
C ALA A 46 -11.41 3.62 2.86
N ASP A 47 -12.73 3.52 2.66
CA ASP A 47 -13.63 2.92 3.66
C ASP A 47 -13.46 1.40 3.74
N SER A 48 -13.38 0.70 2.59
CA SER A 48 -13.08 -0.74 2.56
C SER A 48 -11.75 -1.04 3.23
N LEU A 49 -10.70 -0.27 2.95
CA LEU A 49 -9.40 -0.47 3.58
C LEU A 49 -9.44 -0.20 5.08
N ARG A 50 -10.17 0.83 5.54
CA ARG A 50 -10.38 1.10 6.96
C ARG A 50 -11.04 -0.08 7.65
N GLU A 51 -12.07 -0.65 7.03
CA GLU A 51 -12.75 -1.82 7.58
C GLU A 51 -11.83 -3.05 7.63
N ILE A 52 -11.09 -3.32 6.55
CA ILE A 52 -10.10 -4.42 6.50
C ILE A 52 -9.05 -4.27 7.61
N VAL A 53 -8.54 -3.05 7.84
CA VAL A 53 -7.61 -2.76 8.94
C VAL A 53 -8.24 -3.04 10.31
N SER A 54 -9.53 -2.72 10.49
CA SER A 54 -10.26 -3.04 11.73
C SER A 54 -10.35 -4.55 11.92
N ILE A 55 -10.75 -5.29 10.88
CA ILE A 55 -10.88 -6.74 10.90
C ILE A 55 -9.55 -7.40 11.28
N SER A 56 -8.44 -6.97 10.68
CA SER A 56 -7.12 -7.49 11.03
C SER A 56 -6.80 -7.30 12.52
N LYS A 57 -7.12 -6.13 13.08
CA LYS A 57 -6.90 -5.84 14.52
C LYS A 57 -7.81 -6.67 15.42
N ASP A 58 -9.08 -6.82 15.05
CA ASP A 58 -10.07 -7.60 15.81
C ASP A 58 -9.67 -9.09 15.88
N LEU A 59 -8.98 -9.58 14.85
CA LEU A 59 -8.39 -10.93 14.80
C LEU A 59 -7.03 -11.04 15.52
N GLY A 60 -6.57 -9.97 16.19
CA GLY A 60 -5.33 -9.97 16.98
C GLY A 60 -4.05 -9.81 16.15
N LEU A 61 -4.14 -9.49 14.86
CA LEU A 61 -2.97 -9.22 14.03
C LEU A 61 -2.43 -7.81 14.28
N GLY A 62 -1.12 -7.68 14.44
CA GLY A 62 -0.45 -6.39 14.35
C GLY A 62 -0.51 -5.85 12.93
N VAL A 63 -0.92 -4.60 12.74
CA VAL A 63 -1.13 -4.02 11.41
C VAL A 63 -0.04 -3.01 11.05
N TYR A 64 0.54 -3.17 9.87
CA TYR A 64 1.33 -2.15 9.19
C TYR A 64 0.60 -1.67 7.94
N LEU A 65 0.76 -0.39 7.62
CA LEU A 65 0.33 0.21 6.36
C LEU A 65 1.56 0.81 5.69
N ASN A 66 1.76 0.55 4.41
CA ASN A 66 2.83 1.17 3.64
C ASN A 66 2.28 1.91 2.42
N PRO A 67 2.89 3.03 2.00
CA PRO A 67 2.43 3.85 0.88
C PRO A 67 2.83 3.24 -0.47
N TRP A 68 2.44 1.99 -0.71
CA TRP A 68 2.73 1.25 -1.95
C TRP A 68 1.97 1.85 -3.13
N GLY A 69 2.68 2.14 -4.22
CA GLY A 69 2.11 2.71 -5.44
C GLY A 69 2.13 4.23 -5.49
N VAL A 70 2.32 4.92 -4.35
CA VAL A 70 2.31 6.39 -4.30
C VAL A 70 3.45 6.98 -5.13
N GLY A 71 3.09 7.85 -6.07
CA GLY A 71 3.94 8.46 -7.08
C GLY A 71 4.69 7.46 -7.97
N ARG A 72 4.32 6.18 -7.97
CA ARG A 72 5.08 5.06 -8.55
C ARG A 72 6.50 4.91 -8.00
N VAL A 73 6.77 5.47 -6.81
CA VAL A 73 8.10 5.48 -6.18
C VAL A 73 8.46 4.12 -5.60
N PHE A 74 7.51 3.48 -4.94
CA PHE A 74 7.65 2.16 -4.34
C PHE A 74 6.51 1.27 -4.80
N GLY A 75 6.79 0.17 -5.50
CA GLY A 75 5.73 -0.68 -6.06
C GLY A 75 5.09 -0.10 -7.33
N GLY A 76 5.90 0.05 -8.37
CA GLY A 76 5.57 0.78 -9.59
C GLY A 76 4.47 0.18 -10.46
N GLU A 77 3.78 -0.88 -10.05
CA GLU A 77 2.69 -1.48 -10.80
C GLU A 77 1.36 -0.73 -10.62
N ALA A 78 1.16 -0.11 -9.46
CA ALA A 78 -0.11 0.50 -9.07
C ALA A 78 -0.50 1.72 -9.91
N TYR A 79 -1.81 2.01 -9.92
CA TYR A 79 -2.34 3.31 -10.32
C TYR A 79 -1.66 4.44 -9.53
N SER A 80 -1.27 5.51 -10.23
CA SER A 80 -0.78 6.75 -9.62
C SER A 80 -1.22 7.94 -10.47
N GLU A 81 -2.20 8.66 -9.96
CA GLU A 81 -2.67 9.91 -10.55
C GLU A 81 -1.63 11.02 -10.37
N LEU A 82 -0.94 11.01 -9.22
CA LEU A 82 0.09 11.98 -8.88
C LEU A 82 1.19 12.01 -9.95
N ALA A 83 1.71 10.85 -10.34
CA ALA A 83 2.73 10.74 -11.38
C ALA A 83 2.18 11.12 -12.77
N ALA A 84 0.94 10.73 -13.08
CA ALA A 84 0.33 10.99 -14.38
C ALA A 84 0.02 12.48 -14.62
N ARG A 85 -0.45 13.20 -13.60
CA ARG A 85 -0.81 14.62 -13.71
C ARG A 85 0.39 15.56 -13.66
N ASN A 86 1.51 15.12 -13.11
CA ASN A 86 2.68 15.96 -12.86
C ASN A 86 3.94 15.39 -13.52
N PRO A 87 3.99 15.21 -14.85
CA PRO A 87 5.16 14.60 -15.52
C PRO A 87 6.47 15.39 -15.31
N GLN A 88 6.38 16.68 -14.97
CA GLN A 88 7.52 17.53 -14.63
C GLN A 88 8.24 17.10 -13.35
N GLN A 89 7.57 16.35 -12.47
CA GLN A 89 8.15 15.86 -11.22
C GLN A 89 8.87 14.51 -11.38
N ALA A 90 8.93 13.96 -12.59
CA ALA A 90 9.53 12.65 -12.84
C ALA A 90 10.98 12.58 -12.36
N GLN A 91 11.38 11.43 -11.82
CA GLN A 91 12.80 11.12 -11.61
C GLN A 91 13.52 11.13 -12.95
N ILE A 92 14.78 11.56 -12.92
CA ILE A 92 15.66 11.55 -14.09
C ILE A 92 16.63 10.38 -13.94
N ASP A 93 16.70 9.53 -14.96
CA ASP A 93 17.63 8.40 -15.00
C ASP A 93 19.08 8.85 -15.25
N ASN A 94 20.02 7.90 -15.21
CA ASN A 94 21.44 8.18 -15.48
C ASN A 94 21.76 8.61 -16.92
N LYS A 95 20.77 8.66 -17.82
CA LYS A 95 20.87 9.13 -19.20
C LYS A 95 20.18 10.48 -19.42
N GLY A 96 19.70 11.11 -18.35
CA GLY A 96 19.00 12.39 -18.43
C GLY A 96 17.55 12.27 -18.93
N LYS A 97 16.95 11.06 -18.89
CA LYS A 97 15.58 10.84 -19.35
C LYS A 97 14.59 10.77 -18.18
N PRO A 98 13.38 11.33 -18.32
CA PRO A 98 12.34 11.19 -17.31
C PRO A 98 11.87 9.74 -17.22
N THR A 99 11.65 9.26 -16.00
CA THR A 99 11.02 7.97 -15.71
C THR A 99 9.52 8.15 -15.47
N VAL A 100 8.81 7.05 -15.21
CA VAL A 100 7.39 7.07 -14.83
C VAL A 100 7.18 7.38 -13.34
N ALA A 101 8.23 7.34 -12.52
CA ALA A 101 8.13 7.55 -11.08
C ALA A 101 8.38 9.02 -10.71
N SER A 102 7.64 9.50 -9.73
CA SER A 102 7.80 10.83 -9.16
C SER A 102 9.12 10.93 -8.37
N CYS A 103 9.76 12.08 -8.40
CA CYS A 103 10.99 12.33 -7.67
C CYS A 103 10.68 12.65 -6.21
N ILE A 104 11.22 11.84 -5.28
CA ILE A 104 11.03 12.02 -3.83
C ILE A 104 11.62 13.31 -3.26
N ASN A 105 12.53 13.93 -4.00
CA ASN A 105 13.14 15.21 -3.65
C ASN A 105 12.40 16.41 -4.25
N HIS A 106 11.37 16.18 -5.08
CA HIS A 106 10.59 17.26 -5.66
C HIS A 106 9.61 17.82 -4.61
N PRO A 107 9.54 19.16 -4.41
CA PRO A 107 8.68 19.75 -3.36
C PRO A 107 7.22 19.29 -3.43
N MET A 108 6.62 19.27 -4.63
CA MET A 108 5.23 18.79 -4.81
C MET A 108 4.99 17.33 -4.40
N PHE A 109 6.02 16.48 -4.34
CA PHE A 109 5.87 15.11 -3.85
C PHE A 109 5.90 15.04 -2.31
N GLN A 110 6.47 16.06 -1.67
CA GLN A 110 6.65 16.10 -0.21
C GLN A 110 5.49 16.78 0.52
N GLU A 111 4.65 17.53 -0.20
CA GLU A 111 3.42 18.19 0.28
C GLU A 111 2.22 17.24 0.24
#